data_AF-A0A2V7US26-F1
#
_entry.id   AF-A0A2V7US26-F1
#
_cell.length_a   1.000
_cell.length_b   1.000
_cell.length_c   1.000
_cell.angle_alpha   90.00
_cell.angle_beta   90.00
_cell.angle_gamma   90.00
#
_symmetry.space_group_name_H-M   'P 1'
#
loop_
_entity.id
_entity.type
_entity.pdbx_description
1 polymer ?
#
loop_
_entity_poly.entity_id
_entity_poly.type
_entity_poly.pdbx_seq_one_letter_code
_entity_poly.pdbx_strand_id
1 'polypeptide(L)'
;MLEHFIRDLNARGASVIFLSVNDQLKAFPFIAGAVDRLQKEGFLRARDAADWLSGAKGYSSPEGHLWGTEAHRIIGEGLAEIVRAELAIGSPSSGKP
;
A
#
# COMPACT_ATOMS: atom_id res chain seq x y z
N MET A 1 -18.53 1.25 -1.27
CA MET A 1 -17.85 2.49 -0.83
C MET A 1 -16.38 2.51 -1.28
N LEU A 2 -15.56 1.52 -0.90
CA LEU A 2 -14.14 1.44 -1.32
C LEU A 2 -13.92 1.52 -2.84
N GLU A 3 -14.64 0.70 -3.62
CA GLU A 3 -14.49 0.67 -5.08
C GLU A 3 -14.78 2.00 -5.77
N HIS A 4 -15.89 2.66 -5.39
CA HIS A 4 -16.23 3.96 -5.93
C HIS A 4 -15.16 5.00 -5.61
N PHE A 5 -14.64 4.98 -4.36
CA PHE A 5 -13.56 5.87 -3.95
C PHE A 5 -12.29 5.64 -4.76
N ILE A 6 -11.85 4.39 -4.94
CA ILE A 6 -10.64 4.08 -5.73
C ILE A 6 -10.81 4.47 -7.20
N ARG A 7 -11.97 4.17 -7.79
CA ARG A 7 -12.24 4.53 -9.20
C ARG A 7 -12.28 6.03 -9.42
N ASP A 8 -12.86 6.79 -8.49
CA ASP A 8 -12.86 8.26 -8.53
C ASP A 8 -11.43 8.83 -8.44
N LEU A 9 -10.57 8.29 -7.56
CA LEU A 9 -9.16 8.68 -7.51
C LEU A 9 -8.42 8.40 -8.82
N ASN A 10 -8.62 7.21 -9.41
CA ASN A 10 -8.02 6.87 -10.70
C ASN A 10 -8.54 7.76 -11.83
N ALA A 11 -9.84 8.08 -11.84
CA ALA A 11 -10.42 9.00 -12.83
C ALA A 11 -9.83 10.42 -12.74
N ARG A 12 -9.31 10.80 -11.57
CA ARG A 12 -8.57 12.05 -11.34
C ARG A 12 -7.06 11.93 -11.60
N GLY A 13 -6.60 10.79 -12.13
CA GLY A 13 -5.20 10.53 -12.45
C GLY A 13 -4.32 10.17 -11.25
N ALA A 14 -4.91 9.85 -10.09
CA ALA A 14 -4.14 9.43 -8.93
C ALA A 14 -3.88 7.91 -8.96
N SER A 15 -2.61 7.52 -8.82
CA SER A 15 -2.22 6.13 -8.56
C SER A 15 -2.50 5.77 -7.10
N VAL A 16 -3.10 4.61 -6.87
CA VAL A 16 -3.50 4.16 -5.54
C VAL A 16 -2.64 2.98 -5.08
N ILE A 17 -2.07 3.10 -3.88
CA ILE A 17 -1.46 2.00 -3.14
C ILE A 17 -2.37 1.67 -1.96
N PHE A 18 -2.78 0.41 -1.85
CA PHE A 18 -3.53 -0.11 -0.71
C PHE A 18 -2.58 -0.89 0.21
N LEU A 19 -2.49 -0.52 1.48
CA LEU A 19 -1.66 -1.20 2.47
C LEU A 19 -2.53 -1.84 3.56
N SER A 20 -2.48 -3.16 3.71
CA SER A 20 -3.10 -3.86 4.83
C SER A 20 -2.18 -3.93 6.05
N VAL A 21 -2.80 -3.92 7.23
CA VAL A 21 -2.11 -4.06 8.51
C VAL A 21 -1.95 -5.53 8.84
N ASN A 22 -0.73 -6.07 8.78
CA ASN A 22 -0.36 -7.39 9.28
C ASN A 22 -1.44 -8.47 9.07
N ASP A 23 -1.71 -8.83 7.82
CA ASP A 23 -2.71 -9.85 7.44
C ASP A 23 -4.17 -9.55 7.80
N GLN A 24 -4.50 -8.41 8.41
CA GLN A 24 -5.87 -8.12 8.87
C GLN A 24 -6.90 -8.11 7.76
N LEU A 25 -6.49 -7.88 6.50
CA LEU A 25 -7.41 -7.96 5.36
C LEU A 25 -8.08 -9.34 5.27
N LYS A 26 -7.41 -10.41 5.72
CA LYS A 26 -7.96 -11.77 5.77
C LYS A 26 -9.20 -11.88 6.67
N ALA A 27 -9.34 -11.02 7.67
CA ALA A 27 -10.51 -10.98 8.55
C ALA A 27 -11.76 -10.38 7.85
N PHE A 28 -11.59 -9.74 6.69
CA PHE A 28 -12.65 -9.03 5.98
C PHE A 28 -12.79 -9.55 4.54
N PRO A 29 -13.36 -10.75 4.33
CA PRO A 29 -13.35 -11.43 3.04
C PRO A 29 -14.01 -10.62 1.91
N PHE A 30 -15.06 -9.85 2.21
CA PHE A 30 -15.69 -8.96 1.22
C PHE A 30 -14.77 -7.82 0.79
N ILE A 31 -14.01 -7.24 1.72
CA ILE A 31 -13.03 -6.18 1.41
C ILE A 31 -11.86 -6.79 0.65
N ALA A 32 -11.36 -7.95 1.08
CA ALA A 32 -10.30 -8.68 0.40
C ALA A 32 -10.65 -8.98 -1.07
N GLY A 33 -11.88 -9.46 -1.32
CA GLY A 33 -12.37 -9.70 -2.69
C GLY A 33 -12.46 -8.42 -3.53
N ALA A 34 -12.91 -7.31 -2.95
CA ALA A 34 -12.93 -6.02 -3.64
C ALA A 34 -11.52 -5.52 -3.99
N VAL A 35 -10.57 -5.63 -3.05
CA VAL A 35 -9.17 -5.25 -3.25
C VAL A 35 -8.50 -6.10 -4.33
N ASP A 36 -8.68 -7.42 -4.30
CA ASP A 36 -8.14 -8.34 -5.32
C ASP A 36 -8.68 -8.01 -6.72
N ARG A 37 -9.99 -7.78 -6.83
CA ARG A 37 -10.62 -7.38 -8.10
C ARG A 37 -10.05 -6.05 -8.62
N LEU A 38 -10.03 -5.02 -7.78
CA LEU A 38 -9.50 -3.70 -8.15
C LEU A 38 -8.02 -3.77 -8.56
N GLN A 39 -7.23 -4.63 -7.90
CA GLN A 39 -5.85 -4.86 -8.26
C GLN A 39 -5.72 -5.52 -9.64
N LYS A 40 -6.49 -6.57 -9.92
CA LYS A 40 -6.50 -7.26 -11.22
C LYS A 40 -6.93 -6.34 -12.36
N GLU A 41 -7.84 -5.42 -12.08
CA GLU A 41 -8.30 -4.40 -13.02
C GLU A 41 -7.33 -3.21 -13.15
N GLY A 42 -6.24 -3.17 -12.38
CA GLY A 42 -5.22 -2.14 -12.45
C GLY A 42 -5.54 -0.83 -11.73
N PHE A 43 -6.61 -0.78 -10.92
CA PHE A 43 -7.01 0.43 -10.18
C PHE A 43 -6.20 0.68 -8.91
N LEU A 44 -5.53 -0.33 -8.38
CA LEU A 44 -4.66 -0.19 -7.21
C LEU A 44 -3.53 -1.21 -7.23
N ARG A 45 -2.49 -0.97 -6.44
CA ARG A 45 -1.50 -1.97 -6.06
C ARG A 45 -1.65 -2.27 -4.57
N ALA A 46 -1.91 -3.53 -4.22
CA ALA A 46 -2.06 -3.95 -2.84
C ALA A 46 -0.73 -4.50 -2.28
N ARG A 47 -0.50 -4.23 -1.00
CA ARG A 47 0.64 -4.71 -0.20
C ARG A 47 0.15 -5.04 1.21
N ASP A 48 0.80 -6.02 1.85
CA ASP A 48 0.63 -6.27 3.27
C ASP A 48 1.88 -5.84 4.02
N ALA A 49 1.71 -5.09 5.12
CA ALA A 49 2.84 -4.71 5.96
C ALA A 49 3.55 -5.91 6.59
N ALA A 50 2.87 -7.06 6.74
CA ALA A 50 3.48 -8.31 7.21
C ALA A 50 4.71 -8.70 6.36
N ASP A 51 4.69 -8.41 5.06
CA ASP A 51 5.78 -8.74 4.13
C ASP A 51 7.10 -8.07 4.55
N TRP A 52 7.04 -6.85 5.09
CA TRP A 52 8.21 -6.10 5.55
C TRP A 52 8.58 -6.36 7.00
N LEU A 53 7.61 -6.74 7.82
CA LEU A 53 7.83 -7.03 9.24
C LEU A 53 8.28 -8.47 9.50
N SER A 54 8.28 -9.31 8.47
CA SER A 54 8.78 -10.69 8.58
C SER A 54 10.22 -10.72 9.09
N GLY A 55 10.42 -11.32 10.27
CA GLY A 55 11.73 -11.40 10.94
C GLY A 55 12.13 -10.18 11.76
N ALA A 56 11.36 -9.08 11.74
CA ALA A 56 11.57 -7.94 12.63
C ALA A 56 11.20 -8.32 14.08
N LYS A 57 11.93 -7.75 15.05
CA LYS A 57 11.66 -7.92 16.48
C LYS A 57 11.37 -6.56 17.12
N GLY A 58 10.56 -6.56 18.19
CA GLY A 58 10.29 -5.33 18.95
C GLY A 58 9.53 -4.26 18.18
N TYR A 59 8.79 -4.64 17.12
CA TYR A 59 8.08 -3.69 16.27
C TYR A 59 6.70 -3.29 16.82
N SER A 60 6.25 -3.88 17.92
CA SER A 60 5.01 -3.53 18.62
C SER A 60 5.17 -2.27 19.48
N SER A 61 4.09 -1.49 19.67
CA SER A 61 4.10 -0.35 20.60
C SER A 61 3.99 -0.83 22.06
N PRO A 62 4.65 -0.15 23.02
CA PRO A 62 4.42 -0.33 24.46
C PRO A 62 2.96 -0.12 24.88
N GLU A 63 2.19 0.66 24.12
CA GLU A 63 0.78 0.99 24.42
C GLU A 63 -0.21 -0.10 23.95
N GLY A 64 0.29 -1.21 23.37
CA GLY A 64 -0.54 -2.29 22.84
C GLY A 64 -0.98 -2.10 21.38
N HIS A 65 -0.54 -1.03 20.70
CA HIS A 65 -0.70 -0.92 19.26
C HIS A 65 0.21 -1.90 18.51
N LEU A 66 -0.28 -2.46 17.40
CA LEU A 66 0.45 -3.42 16.58
C LEU A 66 1.79 -2.89 16.06
N TRP A 67 1.87 -1.58 15.82
CA TRP A 67 3.04 -0.91 15.28
C TRP A 67 3.55 0.15 16.25
N GLY A 68 4.77 -0.04 16.76
CA GLY A 68 5.56 0.97 17.44
C GLY A 68 6.45 1.74 16.46
N THR A 69 7.39 2.54 16.97
CA THR A 69 8.30 3.36 16.15
C THR A 69 9.06 2.54 15.11
N GLU A 70 9.55 1.36 15.49
CA GLU A 70 10.33 0.52 14.57
C GLU A 70 9.49 -0.05 13.43
N ALA A 71 8.24 -0.45 13.69
CA ALA A 71 7.33 -0.85 12.61
C ALA A 71 7.10 0.29 11.61
N HIS A 72 6.86 1.51 12.10
CA HIS A 72 6.65 2.67 11.23
C HIS A 72 7.89 3.01 10.40
N ARG A 73 9.09 2.83 10.96
CA ARG A 73 10.34 3.00 10.21
C ARG A 73 10.42 2.00 9.05
N ILE A 74 10.26 0.70 9.34
CA ILE A 74 10.33 -0.38 8.35
C ILE A 74 9.27 -0.21 7.25
N ILE A 75 8.02 0.02 7.65
CA ILE A 75 6.90 0.22 6.72
C ILE A 75 7.11 1.49 5.89
N GLY A 76 7.59 2.57 6.52
CA GLY A 76 7.89 3.83 5.84
C GLY A 76 8.98 3.69 4.80
N GLU A 77 10.05 2.94 5.09
CA GLU A 77 11.12 2.64 4.13
C GLU A 77 10.60 1.86 2.92
N GLY A 78 9.83 0.79 3.16
CA GLY A 78 9.23 -0.02 2.10
C GLY A 78 8.23 0.77 1.24
N LEU A 79 7.38 1.60 1.87
CA LEU A 79 6.48 2.49 1.15
C LEU A 79 7.23 3.52 0.31
N ALA A 80 8.31 4.10 0.86
CA ALA A 80 9.10 5.09 0.15
C ALA A 80 9.76 4.51 -1.12
N GLU A 81 10.18 3.25 -1.09
CA GLU A 81 10.68 2.55 -2.28
C GLU A 81 9.61 2.39 -3.36
N ILE A 82 8.40 1.98 -2.97
CA ILE A 82 7.28 1.84 -3.91
C ILE A 82 6.95 3.20 -4.54
N VAL A 83 6.78 4.24 -3.71
CA VAL A 83 6.46 5.59 -4.21
C VAL A 83 7.55 6.10 -5.15
N ARG A 84 8.83 5.90 -4.83
CA ARG A 84 9.94 6.24 -5.74
C ARG A 84 9.83 5.52 -7.08
N ALA A 85 9.53 4.23 -7.07
CA ALA A 85 9.35 3.45 -8.30
C ALA A 85 8.17 3.97 -9.15
N GLU A 86 7.04 4.30 -8.54
CA GLU A 86 5.89 4.89 -9.27
C GLU A 86 6.23 6.24 -9.90
N LEU A 87 6.90 7.12 -9.14
CA LEU A 87 7.29 8.45 -9.63
C LEU A 87 8.32 8.36 -10.77
N ALA A 88 9.21 7.37 -10.72
CA ALA A 88 10.17 7.12 -11.80
C ALA A 88 9.49 6.64 -13.09
N ILE A 89 8.42 5.84 -13.00
CA ILE A 89 7.65 5.35 -14.15
C ILE A 89 6.77 6.48 -14.74
N GLY A 90 6.23 7.36 -13.89
CA GLY A 90 5.38 8.48 -14.28
C GLY A 90 6.11 9.71 -14.82
N SER A 91 7.44 9.74 -14.79
CA SER A 91 8.23 10.85 -15.32
C SER A 91 8.38 10.72 -16.84
N PRO A 92 7.79 11.62 -17.67
CA PRO A 92 8.07 11.61 -19.10
C PRO A 92 9.57 11.87 -19.31
N SER A 93 10.20 11.03 -20.14
CA SER A 93 11.56 11.30 -20.62
C SER A 93 11.56 12.71 -21.18
N SER A 94 12.45 13.57 -20.69
CA SER A 94 12.64 14.92 -21.18
C SER A 94 13.21 14.84 -22.61
N GLY A 95 12.34 14.54 -23.58
CA GLY A 95 12.63 14.66 -25.00
C GLY A 95 12.78 16.15 -25.31
N LYS A 96 14.03 16.60 -25.38
CA LYS A 96 14.36 17.93 -25.87
C LYS A 96 14.26 17.89 -27.41
N PRO A 97 13.60 18.87 -28.06
CA PRO A 97 13.55 18.97 -29.51
C PRO A 97 14.93 19.20 -30.14
#